data_AF-A0A522J2U8-F1
#
_entry.id   AF-A0A522J2U8-F1
#
_cell.length_a   1.000
_cell.length_b   1.000
_cell.length_c   1.000
_cell.angle_alpha   90.00
_cell.angle_beta   90.00
_cell.angle_gamma   90.00
#
_symmetry.space_group_name_H-M   'P 1'
#
loop_
_entity.id
_entity.type
_entity.pdbx_description
1 polymer ?
#
loop_
_entity_poly.entity_id
_entity_poly.type
_entity_poly.pdbx_seq_one_letter_code
_entity_poly.pdbx_strand_id
1 'polypeptide(L)'
;NLLFTTDKVGNLMTIAMRASDSKKWFGTTPPDLSVMARAKSSNFGPSGVDYIYTFLRSFYRDTNTKTGWNNALFPSVAMPNVLWQLQGPRTYHHVVIDKTEGAKGSVWKRTTTDFDADGFMQSKSETLNNYRGEAVNLSTFTPANADQTATFDNNVADLSNFLGWMAEPAQLTRRRMGIWVLLFLALFFVVAWRLNAAYWKDVK
;
A
#
# COMPACT_ATOMS: atom_id res chain seq x y z
N ASN A 1 -15.93 19.88 -6.83
CA ASN A 1 -16.24 18.62 -7.54
C ASN A 1 -17.49 18.88 -8.36
N LEU A 2 -17.36 18.97 -9.69
CA LEU A 2 -18.47 19.34 -10.59
C LEU A 2 -19.21 18.06 -10.98
N LEU A 3 -20.36 17.80 -10.33
CA LEU A 3 -21.30 16.78 -10.77
C LEU A 3 -22.12 17.36 -11.91
N PHE A 4 -21.91 16.86 -13.13
CA PHE A 4 -22.77 17.21 -14.26
C PHE A 4 -24.08 16.43 -14.14
N THR A 5 -25.18 17.05 -14.53
CA THR A 5 -26.56 16.57 -14.31
C THR A 5 -26.88 15.21 -14.96
N THR A 6 -25.97 14.68 -15.77
CA THR A 6 -26.04 13.36 -16.43
C THR A 6 -25.39 12.22 -15.64
N ASP A 7 -24.64 12.49 -14.57
CA ASP A 7 -23.92 11.46 -13.83
C ASP A 7 -24.81 10.78 -12.77
N LYS A 8 -24.93 9.45 -12.86
CA LYS A 8 -25.66 8.65 -11.87
C LYS A 8 -24.84 8.50 -10.60
N VAL A 9 -25.52 8.53 -9.45
CA VAL A 9 -24.92 8.22 -8.14
C VAL A 9 -24.34 6.81 -8.19
N GLY A 10 -23.01 6.69 -8.12
CA GLY A 10 -22.27 5.43 -8.21
C GLY A 10 -21.38 5.26 -9.46
N ASN A 11 -21.40 6.21 -10.41
CA ASN A 11 -20.43 6.21 -11.52
C ASN A 11 -18.99 6.40 -10.99
N LEU A 12 -18.04 5.71 -11.61
CA LEU A 12 -16.61 5.89 -11.34
C LEU A 12 -16.17 7.28 -11.83
N MET A 13 -15.28 7.93 -11.08
CA MET A 13 -14.64 9.16 -11.52
C MET A 13 -13.75 8.90 -12.73
N THR A 14 -13.84 9.72 -13.78
CA THR A 14 -12.93 9.65 -14.93
C THR A 14 -11.88 10.75 -14.85
N ILE A 15 -10.63 10.44 -15.18
CA ILE A 15 -9.56 11.44 -15.24
C ILE A 15 -9.54 12.15 -16.60
N ALA A 16 -9.05 13.40 -16.64
CA ALA A 16 -8.93 14.19 -17.87
C ALA A 16 -7.77 13.71 -18.80
N MET A 17 -6.85 12.89 -18.28
CA MET A 17 -5.68 12.42 -19.03
C MET A 17 -6.01 11.20 -19.91
N ARG A 18 -5.65 11.27 -21.20
CA ARG A 18 -5.80 10.15 -22.14
C ARG A 18 -4.68 9.11 -21.96
N ALA A 19 -4.99 7.84 -22.23
CA ALA A 19 -4.04 6.73 -22.10
C ALA A 19 -2.82 6.84 -23.04
N SER A 20 -3.01 7.41 -24.24
CA SER A 20 -1.91 7.68 -25.19
C SER A 20 -0.89 8.65 -24.62
N ASP A 21 -1.39 9.71 -23.99
CA ASP A 21 -0.58 10.82 -23.48
C ASP A 21 0.16 10.38 -22.23
N SER A 22 -0.50 9.61 -21.37
CA SER A 22 0.12 9.05 -20.16
C SER A 22 1.26 8.08 -20.49
N LYS A 23 1.09 7.22 -21.51
CA LYS A 23 2.17 6.34 -21.99
C LYS A 23 3.35 7.14 -22.55
N LYS A 24 3.09 8.24 -23.25
CA LYS A 24 4.15 9.11 -23.79
C LYS A 24 4.92 9.82 -22.68
N TRP A 25 4.24 10.30 -21.64
CA TRP A 25 4.86 11.08 -20.56
C TRP A 25 5.49 10.23 -19.47
N PHE A 26 4.84 9.14 -19.06
CA PHE A 26 5.25 8.32 -17.91
C PHE A 26 5.73 6.91 -18.31
N GLY A 27 5.76 6.58 -19.60
CA GLY A 27 6.15 5.27 -20.13
C GLY A 27 5.10 4.18 -19.96
N THR A 28 4.15 4.35 -19.03
CA THR A 28 3.03 3.44 -18.78
C THR A 28 1.77 4.24 -18.43
N THR A 29 0.61 3.64 -18.59
CA THR A 29 -0.66 4.25 -18.15
C THR A 29 -0.78 4.09 -16.64
N PRO A 30 -0.82 5.20 -15.86
CA PRO A 30 -0.96 5.12 -14.41
C PRO A 30 -2.29 4.47 -14.04
N PRO A 31 -2.31 3.49 -13.12
CA PRO A 31 -3.58 2.97 -12.59
C PRO A 31 -4.28 4.05 -11.77
N ASP A 32 -5.61 4.09 -11.81
CA ASP A 32 -6.39 4.96 -10.94
C ASP A 32 -6.27 4.50 -9.48
N LEU A 33 -5.88 5.42 -8.60
CA LEU A 33 -5.72 5.15 -7.17
C LEU A 33 -7.03 4.75 -6.50
N SER A 34 -8.18 5.24 -6.98
CA SER A 34 -9.49 4.82 -6.46
C SER A 34 -9.71 3.31 -6.70
N VAL A 35 -9.26 2.81 -7.84
CA VAL A 35 -9.32 1.39 -8.20
C VAL A 35 -8.25 0.60 -7.44
N MET A 36 -7.07 1.18 -7.20
CA MET A 36 -6.02 0.53 -6.41
C MET A 36 -6.41 0.32 -4.94
N ALA A 37 -7.14 1.27 -4.34
CA ALA A 37 -7.69 1.12 -2.99
C ALA A 37 -8.58 -0.13 -2.85
N ARG A 38 -9.32 -0.46 -3.92
CA ARG A 38 -10.10 -1.70 -3.99
C ARG A 38 -9.24 -2.90 -4.36
N ALA A 39 -8.42 -2.78 -5.40
CA ALA A 39 -7.67 -3.90 -6.00
C ALA A 39 -6.56 -4.45 -5.10
N LYS A 40 -6.00 -3.61 -4.22
CA LYS A 40 -4.98 -4.01 -3.23
C LYS A 40 -5.58 -4.35 -1.87
N SER A 41 -6.89 -4.21 -1.70
CA SER A 41 -7.57 -4.71 -0.50
C SER A 41 -7.54 -6.23 -0.54
N SER A 42 -6.88 -6.83 0.44
CA SER A 42 -6.87 -8.29 0.62
C SER A 42 -7.90 -8.68 1.68
N ASN A 43 -8.66 -9.75 1.46
CA ASN A 43 -9.55 -10.29 2.49
C ASN A 43 -8.68 -10.74 3.68
N PHE A 44 -8.92 -10.15 4.86
CA PHE A 44 -8.16 -10.37 6.10
C PHE A 44 -6.69 -9.89 6.10
N GLY A 45 -6.29 -9.00 5.17
CA GLY A 45 -4.98 -8.34 5.16
C GLY A 45 -5.07 -6.80 5.20
N PRO A 46 -3.97 -6.09 4.90
CA PRO A 46 -3.96 -4.63 4.88
C PRO A 46 -5.03 -4.11 3.93
N SER A 47 -5.70 -3.02 4.33
CA SER A 47 -6.65 -2.36 3.46
C SER A 47 -5.91 -1.77 2.25
N GLY A 48 -6.57 -1.63 1.10
CA GLY A 48 -5.92 -0.93 -0.01
C GLY A 48 -5.69 0.56 0.29
N VAL A 49 -6.34 1.10 1.33
CA VAL A 49 -6.02 2.41 1.91
C VAL A 49 -4.64 2.41 2.54
N ASP A 50 -4.28 1.38 3.31
CA ASP A 50 -2.95 1.23 3.91
C ASP A 50 -1.85 1.11 2.85
N TYR A 51 -2.16 0.45 1.73
CA TYR A 51 -1.27 0.40 0.57
C TYR A 51 -1.02 1.81 0.01
N ILE A 52 -2.07 2.60 -0.21
CA ILE A 52 -1.95 3.97 -0.72
C ILE A 52 -1.18 4.85 0.27
N TYR A 53 -1.52 4.78 1.55
CA TYR A 53 -0.83 5.48 2.63
C TYR A 53 0.67 5.15 2.63
N THR A 54 1.00 3.85 2.61
CA THR A 54 2.41 3.40 2.61
C THR A 54 3.13 3.75 1.32
N PHE A 55 2.44 3.67 0.17
CA PHE A 55 3.01 4.05 -1.11
C PHE A 55 3.36 5.54 -1.14
N LEU A 56 2.43 6.43 -0.78
CA LEU A 56 2.66 7.87 -0.78
C LEU A 56 3.73 8.31 0.23
N ARG A 57 3.89 7.59 1.35
CA ARG A 57 4.91 7.90 2.37
C ARG A 57 6.29 7.27 2.12
N SER A 58 6.49 6.44 1.09
CA SER A 58 7.72 5.67 0.88
C SER A 58 8.58 6.13 -0.31
N PHE A 59 8.33 7.32 -0.84
CA PHE A 59 9.14 7.95 -1.89
C PHE A 59 10.47 8.53 -1.43
N TYR A 60 11.57 8.20 -2.09
CA TYR A 60 12.88 8.81 -1.83
C TYR A 60 13.49 9.35 -3.12
N ARG A 61 14.40 10.32 -3.00
CA ARG A 61 15.13 10.87 -4.13
C ARG A 61 16.10 9.82 -4.65
N ASP A 62 16.15 9.66 -5.97
CA ASP A 62 17.07 8.75 -6.63
C ASP A 62 17.45 9.33 -7.99
N THR A 63 18.66 9.86 -8.07
CA THR A 63 19.21 10.51 -9.27
C THR A 63 19.39 9.55 -10.45
N ASN A 64 19.39 8.24 -10.21
CA ASN A 64 19.51 7.23 -11.27
C ASN A 64 18.17 6.96 -11.98
N THR A 65 17.05 7.42 -11.41
CA THR A 65 15.72 7.25 -12.02
C THR A 65 15.38 8.42 -12.95
N LYS A 66 14.56 8.16 -13.97
CA LYS A 66 14.15 9.19 -14.95
C LYS A 66 13.40 10.37 -14.32
N THR A 67 12.63 10.11 -13.27
CA THR A 67 11.83 11.12 -12.56
C THR A 67 12.60 11.79 -11.42
N GLY A 68 13.79 11.27 -11.06
CA GLY A 68 14.52 11.66 -9.85
C GLY A 68 13.90 11.13 -8.55
N TRP A 69 12.95 10.19 -8.64
CA TRP A 69 12.20 9.62 -7.53
C TRP A 69 12.07 8.12 -7.65
N ASN A 70 12.19 7.43 -6.52
CA ASN A 70 11.96 6.01 -6.40
C ASN A 70 11.11 5.73 -5.14
N ASN A 71 10.68 4.48 -4.96
CA ASN A 71 9.77 4.10 -3.87
C ASN A 71 10.17 2.77 -3.25
N ALA A 72 10.20 2.71 -1.92
CA ALA A 72 10.64 1.50 -1.20
C ALA A 72 9.60 0.36 -1.25
N LEU A 73 8.30 0.68 -1.36
CA LEU A 73 7.25 -0.32 -1.50
C LEU A 73 7.12 -0.83 -2.94
N PHE A 74 7.34 0.04 -3.92
CA PHE A 74 7.28 -0.30 -5.34
C PHE A 74 8.53 0.20 -6.07
N PRO A 75 9.61 -0.60 -6.09
CA PRO A 75 10.87 -0.21 -6.72
C PRO A 75 10.71 0.12 -8.20
N SER A 76 11.49 1.11 -8.66
CA SER A 76 11.48 1.60 -10.05
C SER A 76 10.12 2.16 -10.49
N VAL A 77 9.42 2.82 -9.56
CA VAL A 77 8.16 3.50 -9.84
C VAL A 77 8.33 4.58 -10.92
N ALA A 78 7.42 4.62 -11.89
CA ALA A 78 7.43 5.62 -12.96
C ALA A 78 6.79 6.96 -12.54
N MET A 79 6.12 6.99 -11.38
CA MET A 79 5.44 8.15 -10.83
C MET A 79 6.43 8.99 -9.99
N PRO A 80 6.51 10.32 -10.21
CA PRO A 80 7.26 11.19 -9.31
C PRO A 80 6.51 11.40 -7.98
N ASN A 81 7.24 11.76 -6.93
CA ASN A 81 6.60 12.17 -5.68
C ASN A 81 5.94 13.54 -5.85
N VAL A 82 4.61 13.58 -5.99
CA VAL A 82 3.86 14.83 -6.21
C VAL A 82 3.71 15.68 -4.94
N LEU A 83 3.84 15.08 -3.76
CA LEU A 83 3.68 15.76 -2.46
C LEU A 83 5.01 16.08 -1.78
N TRP A 84 6.12 15.99 -2.51
CA TRP A 84 7.47 16.10 -1.95
C TRP A 84 7.74 17.39 -1.17
N GLN A 85 7.14 18.50 -1.60
CA GLN A 85 7.29 19.80 -0.91
C GLN A 85 6.66 19.78 0.48
N LEU A 86 5.53 19.08 0.64
CA LEU A 86 4.85 18.93 1.92
C LEU A 86 5.59 17.95 2.82
N GLN A 87 6.15 16.88 2.25
CA GLN A 87 6.94 15.89 2.97
C GLN A 87 8.27 16.45 3.49
N GLY A 88 8.91 17.31 2.70
CA GLY A 88 10.25 17.82 2.99
C GLY A 88 11.36 16.83 2.62
N PRO A 89 12.63 17.28 2.71
CA PRO A 89 13.79 16.45 2.41
C PRO A 89 13.99 15.35 3.46
N ARG A 90 14.45 14.18 3.02
CA ARG A 90 14.72 13.02 3.87
C ARG A 90 15.76 12.09 3.24
N THR A 91 16.47 11.35 4.07
CA THR A 91 17.37 10.28 3.62
C THR A 91 16.65 8.94 3.67
N TYR A 92 17.14 8.00 2.87
CA TYR A 92 16.65 6.61 2.85
C TYR A 92 17.82 5.65 3.07
N HIS A 93 17.70 4.81 4.09
CA HIS A 93 18.70 3.84 4.50
C HIS A 93 18.12 2.43 4.34
N HIS A 94 18.69 1.64 3.43
CA HIS A 94 18.26 0.28 3.15
C HIS A 94 19.33 -0.72 3.55
N VAL A 95 19.00 -1.64 4.46
CA VAL A 95 19.93 -2.67 4.95
C VAL A 95 19.38 -4.04 4.61
N VAL A 96 20.15 -4.78 3.82
CA VAL A 96 19.87 -6.19 3.50
C VAL A 96 20.96 -7.05 4.13
N ILE A 97 20.56 -8.03 4.93
CA ILE A 97 21.42 -9.10 5.40
C ILE A 97 20.92 -10.40 4.80
N ASP A 98 21.74 -11.03 3.96
CA ASP A 98 21.40 -12.25 3.26
C ASP A 98 22.51 -13.29 3.34
N LYS A 99 22.11 -14.56 3.23
CA LYS A 99 23.05 -15.69 3.22
C LYS A 99 23.40 -15.97 1.77
N THR A 100 24.65 -15.71 1.39
CA THR A 100 25.16 -15.97 0.04
C THR A 100 26.07 -17.19 0.03
N GLU A 101 26.03 -18.00 -1.03
CA GLU A 101 26.98 -19.10 -1.18
C GLU A 101 28.34 -18.57 -1.62
N GLY A 102 29.35 -18.79 -0.77
CA GLY A 102 30.74 -18.51 -1.09
C GLY A 102 31.50 -19.79 -1.44
N ALA A 103 32.68 -19.63 -2.03
CA ALA A 103 33.55 -20.73 -2.47
C ALA A 103 33.97 -21.73 -1.36
N LYS A 104 33.79 -21.38 -0.07
CA LYS A 104 34.11 -22.23 1.09
C LYS A 104 32.93 -22.44 2.05
N GLY A 105 31.70 -22.24 1.58
CA GLY A 105 30.47 -22.41 2.38
C GLY A 105 29.58 -21.15 2.38
N SER A 106 28.43 -21.23 3.04
CA SER A 106 27.49 -20.11 3.12
C SER A 106 28.04 -18.99 4.01
N VAL A 107 28.07 -17.77 3.49
CA VAL A 107 28.58 -16.57 4.16
C VAL A 107 27.49 -15.50 4.21
N TRP A 108 27.29 -14.90 5.38
CA TRP A 108 26.36 -13.79 5.54
C TRP A 108 26.99 -12.50 5.01
N LYS A 109 26.24 -11.77 4.20
CA LYS A 109 26.63 -10.43 3.72
C LYS A 109 25.61 -9.41 4.17
N ARG A 110 26.11 -8.24 4.55
CA ARG A 110 25.30 -7.05 4.81
C ARG A 110 25.57 -6.05 3.70
N THR A 111 24.54 -5.74 2.95
CA THR A 111 24.55 -4.65 1.97
C THR A 111 23.74 -3.49 2.53
N THR A 112 24.40 -2.37 2.74
CA THR A 112 23.77 -1.10 3.10
C THR A 112 23.73 -0.22 1.86
N THR A 113 22.55 0.28 1.52
CA THR A 113 22.35 1.23 0.42
C THR A 113 21.70 2.47 1.00
N ASP A 114 22.44 3.57 1.00
CA ASP A 114 22.03 4.85 1.53
C ASP A 114 21.76 5.82 0.37
N PHE A 115 20.67 6.55 0.47
CA PHE A 115 20.35 7.67 -0.41
C PHE A 115 20.24 8.93 0.45
N ASP A 116 20.96 9.97 0.05
CA ASP A 116 20.86 11.27 0.69
C ASP A 116 19.57 12.02 0.28
N ALA A 117 19.39 13.23 0.83
CA ALA A 117 18.23 14.06 0.56
C ALA A 117 18.16 14.57 -0.90
N ASP A 118 19.30 14.60 -1.60
CA ASP A 118 19.41 15.04 -2.99
C ASP A 118 19.28 13.87 -3.97
N GLY A 119 19.37 12.64 -3.48
CA GLY A 119 19.19 11.38 -4.20
C GLY A 119 20.46 10.75 -4.72
N PHE A 120 21.63 11.08 -4.17
CA PHE A 120 22.87 10.36 -4.46
C PHE A 120 22.93 9.07 -3.64
N MET A 121 23.28 7.98 -4.33
CA MET A 121 23.35 6.65 -3.76
C MET A 121 24.78 6.34 -3.29
N GLN A 122 24.91 5.79 -2.08
CA GLN A 122 26.12 5.14 -1.60
C GLN A 122 25.79 3.71 -1.17
N SER A 123 26.50 2.72 -1.71
CA SER A 123 26.31 1.32 -1.36
C SER A 123 27.59 0.73 -0.78
N LYS A 124 27.46 0.00 0.33
CA LYS A 124 28.56 -0.68 1.00
C LYS A 124 28.16 -2.11 1.29
N SER A 125 29.00 -3.07 0.92
CA SER A 125 28.79 -4.49 1.21
C SER A 125 29.90 -5.02 2.11
N GLU A 126 29.51 -5.66 3.22
CA GLU A 126 30.42 -6.22 4.21
C GLU A 126 30.08 -7.69 4.46
N THR A 127 31.12 -8.51 4.62
CA THR A 127 30.95 -9.90 5.04
C THR A 127 30.82 -9.95 6.56
N LEU A 128 29.75 -10.58 7.05
CA LEU A 128 29.51 -10.75 8.48
C LEU A 128 30.06 -12.09 8.96
N ASN A 129 31.20 -12.03 9.66
CA ASN A 129 31.76 -13.20 10.33
C ASN A 129 30.94 -13.50 11.59
N ASN A 130 30.61 -14.78 11.81
CA ASN A 130 29.88 -15.26 13.00
C ASN A 130 28.47 -14.69 13.20
N TYR A 131 27.82 -14.18 12.15
CA TYR A 131 26.42 -13.78 12.24
C TYR A 131 25.51 -15.01 12.46
N ARG A 132 24.68 -14.93 13.50
CA ARG A 132 23.73 -15.99 13.90
C ARG A 132 22.26 -15.54 13.80
N GLY A 133 22.01 -14.36 13.23
CA GLY A 133 20.66 -13.85 13.03
C GLY A 133 20.00 -14.43 11.78
N GLU A 134 18.79 -13.96 11.51
CA GLU A 134 18.03 -14.28 10.30
C GLU A 134 18.33 -13.29 9.17
N ALA A 135 17.80 -13.56 7.98
CA ALA A 135 17.86 -12.59 6.90
C ALA A 135 17.10 -11.32 7.30
N VAL A 136 17.69 -10.16 7.03
CA VAL A 136 17.11 -8.85 7.36
C VAL A 136 16.88 -8.08 6.08
N ASN A 137 15.72 -7.44 5.95
CA ASN A 137 15.46 -6.43 4.94
C ASN A 137 14.79 -5.26 5.63
N LEU A 138 15.58 -4.24 5.95
CA LEU A 138 15.15 -3.09 6.72
C LEU A 138 15.25 -1.81 5.88
N SER A 139 14.15 -1.07 5.86
CA SER A 139 14.01 0.20 5.16
C SER A 139 13.73 1.30 6.20
N THR A 140 14.64 2.26 6.32
CA THR A 140 14.54 3.35 7.30
C THR A 140 14.57 4.69 6.58
N PHE A 141 13.66 5.60 6.96
CA PHE A 141 13.64 6.97 6.46
C PHE A 141 13.98 7.93 7.59
N THR A 142 14.91 8.85 7.34
CA THR A 142 15.27 9.88 8.31
C THR A 142 14.86 11.25 7.76
N PRO A 143 13.83 11.90 8.33
CA PRO A 143 13.41 13.21 7.87
C PRO A 143 14.36 14.32 8.33
N ALA A 144 14.50 15.37 7.53
CA ALA A 144 15.20 16.58 7.96
C ALA A 144 14.41 17.39 9.01
N ASN A 145 13.07 17.33 8.94
CA ASN A 145 12.16 17.95 9.90
C ASN A 145 11.08 16.93 10.31
N ALA A 146 11.10 16.54 11.59
CA ALA A 146 10.18 15.55 12.14
C ALA A 146 8.74 16.05 12.22
N ASP A 147 8.51 17.32 12.60
CA ASP A 147 7.17 17.89 12.75
C ASP A 147 6.47 18.05 11.41
N GLN A 148 7.21 18.49 10.39
CA GLN A 148 6.72 18.56 9.02
C GLN A 148 6.33 17.18 8.50
N THR A 149 7.18 16.17 8.75
CA THR A 149 6.91 14.78 8.31
C THR A 149 5.70 14.19 9.03
N ALA A 150 5.54 14.44 10.33
CA ALA A 150 4.37 14.01 11.09
C ALA A 150 3.07 14.64 10.55
N THR A 151 3.11 15.94 10.22
CA THR A 151 1.97 16.64 9.61
C THR A 151 1.65 16.06 8.22
N PHE A 152 2.69 15.80 7.42
CA PHE A 152 2.54 15.15 6.12
C PHE A 152 1.90 13.75 6.25
N ASP A 153 2.37 12.93 7.18
CA ASP A 153 1.84 11.59 7.41
C ASP A 153 0.35 11.63 7.81
N ASN A 154 -0.05 12.58 8.67
CA ASN A 154 -1.47 12.79 9.00
C ASN A 154 -2.30 13.19 7.76
N ASN A 155 -1.81 14.14 6.96
CA ASN A 155 -2.50 14.58 5.76
C ASN A 155 -2.64 13.46 4.72
N VAL A 156 -1.62 12.62 4.57
CA VAL A 156 -1.66 11.46 3.67
C VAL A 156 -2.61 10.39 4.19
N ALA A 157 -2.69 10.19 5.52
CA ALA A 157 -3.68 9.30 6.12
C ALA A 157 -5.11 9.76 5.78
N ASP A 158 -5.42 11.05 5.99
CA ASP A 158 -6.73 11.62 5.65
C ASP A 158 -7.05 11.51 4.15
N LEU A 159 -6.07 11.81 3.29
CA LEU A 159 -6.22 11.66 1.85
C LEU A 159 -6.51 10.20 1.45
N SER A 160 -5.77 9.26 2.01
CA SER A 160 -5.93 7.83 1.72
C SER A 160 -7.30 7.31 2.19
N ASN A 161 -7.76 7.75 3.37
CA ASN A 161 -9.08 7.44 3.89
C ASN A 161 -10.19 7.99 2.99
N PHE A 162 -10.03 9.23 2.52
CA PHE A 162 -10.95 9.84 1.57
C PHE A 162 -11.01 9.06 0.24
N LEU A 163 -9.87 8.65 -0.31
CA LEU A 163 -9.80 7.81 -1.51
C LEU A 163 -10.47 6.44 -1.31
N GLY A 164 -10.26 5.83 -0.13
CA GLY A 164 -10.94 4.60 0.25
C GLY A 164 -12.46 4.75 0.30
N TRP A 165 -12.95 5.84 0.91
CA TRP A 165 -14.37 6.15 0.95
C TRP A 165 -14.96 6.37 -0.45
N MET A 166 -14.27 7.13 -1.31
CA MET A 166 -14.72 7.33 -2.70
C MET A 166 -14.74 6.04 -3.51
N ALA A 167 -13.83 5.11 -3.23
CA ALA A 167 -13.84 3.79 -3.85
C ALA A 167 -15.03 2.93 -3.38
N GLU A 168 -15.53 3.11 -2.15
CA GLU A 168 -16.65 2.33 -1.60
C GLU A 168 -17.71 3.19 -0.85
N PRO A 169 -18.45 4.08 -1.53
CA PRO A 169 -19.36 5.02 -0.85
C PRO A 169 -20.51 4.31 -0.12
N ALA A 170 -20.91 3.11 -0.54
CA ALA A 170 -21.97 2.31 0.08
C ALA A 170 -21.48 1.35 1.19
N GLN A 171 -20.22 1.43 1.61
CA GLN A 171 -19.62 0.49 2.56
C GLN A 171 -20.38 0.44 3.90
N LEU A 172 -20.80 1.61 4.42
CA LEU A 172 -21.57 1.69 5.67
C LEU A 172 -22.94 1.03 5.56
N THR A 173 -23.64 1.25 4.44
CA THR A 173 -24.95 0.64 4.17
C THR A 173 -24.82 -0.89 4.08
N ARG A 174 -23.80 -1.38 3.36
CA ARG A 174 -23.51 -2.82 3.25
C ARG A 174 -23.23 -3.46 4.61
N ARG A 175 -22.42 -2.82 5.46
CA ARG A 175 -22.10 -3.34 6.80
C ARG A 175 -23.34 -3.36 7.70
N ARG A 176 -24.15 -2.29 7.69
CA ARG A 176 -25.39 -2.21 8.47
C ARG A 176 -26.37 -3.31 8.08
N MET A 177 -26.61 -3.50 6.77
CA MET A 177 -27.48 -4.57 6.28
C MET A 177 -26.91 -5.96 6.59
N GLY A 178 -25.59 -6.14 6.46
CA GLY A 178 -24.91 -7.39 6.77
C GLY A 178 -25.13 -7.87 8.21
N ILE A 179 -25.11 -6.95 9.19
CA ILE A 179 -25.40 -7.29 10.60
C ILE A 179 -26.81 -7.88 10.74
N TRP A 180 -27.82 -7.24 10.13
CA TRP A 180 -29.19 -7.75 10.16
C TRP A 180 -29.35 -9.09 9.46
N VAL A 181 -28.68 -9.27 8.31
CA VAL A 181 -28.68 -10.55 7.59
C VAL A 181 -28.03 -11.66 8.43
N LEU A 182 -26.90 -11.38 9.09
CA LEU A 182 -26.23 -12.35 9.95
C LEU A 182 -27.07 -12.72 11.18
N LEU A 183 -27.74 -11.75 11.81
CA LEU A 183 -28.66 -12.03 12.92
C LEU A 183 -29.85 -12.88 12.47
N PHE A 184 -30.44 -12.56 11.32
CA PHE A 184 -31.51 -13.35 10.73
C PHE A 184 -31.07 -14.79 10.43
N LEU A 185 -29.90 -14.95 9.79
CA LEU A 185 -29.34 -16.28 9.49
C LEU A 185 -29.02 -17.07 10.76
N ALA A 186 -28.50 -16.43 11.81
CA ALA A 186 -28.23 -17.10 13.08
C ALA A 186 -29.51 -17.58 13.76
N LEU A 187 -30.55 -16.75 13.79
CA LEU A 187 -31.87 -17.12 14.31
C LEU A 187 -32.47 -18.27 13.49
N PHE A 188 -32.46 -18.13 12.17
CA PHE A 188 -32.98 -19.15 11.26
C PHE A 188 -32.21 -20.46 11.38
N PHE A 189 -30.89 -20.40 11.58
CA PHE A 189 -30.04 -21.57 11.81
C PHE A 189 -30.47 -22.35 13.05
N VAL A 190 -30.78 -21.67 14.16
CA VAL A 190 -31.29 -22.34 15.38
C VAL A 190 -32.62 -23.03 15.12
N VAL A 191 -33.54 -22.37 14.40
CA VAL A 191 -34.84 -22.94 14.03
C VAL A 191 -34.67 -24.16 13.12
N ALA A 192 -33.88 -24.03 12.06
CA ALA A 192 -33.59 -25.11 11.13
C ALA A 192 -32.88 -26.30 11.80
N TRP A 193 -31.95 -26.04 12.73
CA TRP A 193 -31.29 -27.08 13.50
C TRP A 193 -32.26 -27.85 14.40
N ARG A 194 -33.16 -27.14 15.10
CA ARG A 194 -34.23 -27.75 15.91
C ARG A 194 -35.19 -28.56 15.05
N LEU A 195 -35.57 -28.05 13.88
CA LEU A 195 -36.43 -28.75 12.92
C LEU A 195 -35.76 -30.03 12.41
N ASN A 196 -34.47 -29.97 12.05
CA ASN A 196 -33.70 -31.14 11.64
C ASN A 196 -33.61 -32.17 12.77
N ALA A 197 -33.35 -31.74 14.00
CA ALA A 197 -33.34 -32.66 15.15
C ALA A 197 -34.69 -33.36 15.38
N ALA A 198 -35.81 -32.67 15.15
CA ALA A 198 -37.15 -33.25 15.27
C ALA A 198 -37.47 -34.22 14.13
N TYR A 199 -37.14 -33.88 12.89
CA TYR A 199 -37.40 -34.72 11.71
C TYR A 199 -36.66 -36.07 11.76
N TRP A 200 -35.43 -36.07 12.27
CA TRP A 200 -34.60 -37.28 12.37
C TRP A 200 -34.88 -38.11 13.62
N LYS A 201 -35.87 -37.74 14.43
CA LYS A 201 -36.20 -38.44 15.68
C LYS A 201 -36.76 -39.84 15.45
N ASP A 202 -37.47 -40.05 14.34
CA ASP A 202 -38.18 -41.31 14.05
C ASP A 202 -37.40 -42.24 13.08
N VAL A 203 -36.24 -41.79 12.59
CA VAL A 203 -35.40 -42.53 11.62
C VAL A 203 -34.16 -43.13 12.28
N LYS A 204 -33.91 -42.81 13.57
CA LYS A 204 -32.72 -43.24 14.30
C LYS A 204 -33.07 -44.14 15.48
#